data_AF-A0A9P7EXV7-F1
#
_entry.id   AF-A0A9P7EXV7-F1
#
_cell.length_a   1.000
_cell.length_b   1.000
_cell.length_c   1.000
_cell.angle_alpha   90.00
_cell.angle_beta   90.00
_cell.angle_gamma   90.00
#
_symmetry.space_group_name_H-M   'P 1'
#
loop_
_entity.id
_entity.type
_entity.pdbx_description
1 polymer ?
#
loop_
_entity_poly.entity_id
_entity_poly.type
_entity_poly.pdbx_seq_one_letter_code
_entity_poly.pdbx_strand_id
1 'polypeptide(L)'
;MTLLLYDDLSTWRSDLKKTAISTVPVSYSLVPPLSVPVQECAAWIKHAAAELIKGSFFLRFGVDEQGRTQNFAHPARCETVISFFYTGPYRIARRMPEIFRTELPLSCLALVAAVFNCVLDGLAKNEHGKSYPNFSMKDYGPIYCRMLELLKYILEDAYHGPRLAAAMNLKGVDEARHDHLQILLD
;
A
#
# COMPACT_ATOMS: atom_id res chain seq x y z
N MET A 1 0.91 0.74 31.87
CA MET A 1 0.69 1.69 30.74
C MET A 1 1.52 1.32 29.51
N THR A 2 2.79 0.93 29.67
CA THR A 2 3.71 0.56 28.56
C THR A 2 3.34 -0.71 27.81
N LEU A 3 2.80 -1.74 28.50
CA LEU A 3 2.33 -2.99 27.89
C LEU A 3 1.10 -2.77 27.01
N LEU A 4 0.07 -2.06 27.50
CA LEU A 4 -1.12 -1.70 26.71
C LEU A 4 -0.77 -0.90 25.45
N LEU A 5 0.13 0.08 25.56
CA LEU A 5 0.66 0.82 24.41
C LEU A 5 1.40 -0.09 23.42
N TYR A 6 2.23 -1.01 23.91
CA TYR A 6 2.94 -1.97 23.07
C TYR A 6 1.98 -2.93 22.35
N ASP A 7 1.00 -3.46 23.06
CA ASP A 7 -0.01 -4.38 22.54
C ASP A 7 -0.93 -3.68 21.53
N ASP A 8 -1.34 -2.44 21.80
CA ASP A 8 -2.11 -1.62 20.86
C ASP A 8 -1.29 -1.33 19.60
N LEU A 9 -0.02 -0.95 19.73
CA LEU A 9 0.87 -0.72 18.58
C LEU A 9 1.20 -2.01 17.82
N SER A 10 1.24 -3.16 18.50
CA SER A 10 1.44 -4.48 17.88
C SER A 10 0.21 -4.93 17.10
N THR A 11 -0.97 -4.75 17.69
CA THR A 11 -2.26 -5.04 17.07
C THR A 11 -2.49 -4.15 15.86
N TRP A 12 -2.19 -2.86 16.00
CA TRP A 12 -2.34 -1.88 14.91
C TRP A 12 -1.46 -2.22 13.70
N ARG A 13 -0.18 -2.57 13.93
CA ARG A 13 0.73 -3.04 12.85
C ARG A 13 0.23 -4.32 12.21
N SER A 14 -0.29 -5.24 13.01
CA SER A 14 -0.85 -6.51 12.52
C SER A 14 -2.08 -6.30 11.66
N ASP A 15 -2.96 -5.36 12.02
CA ASP A 15 -4.15 -5.03 11.25
C ASP A 15 -3.83 -4.32 9.93
N LEU A 16 -2.82 -3.44 9.93
CA LEU A 16 -2.32 -2.84 8.69
C LEU A 16 -1.76 -3.93 7.75
N LYS A 17 -0.98 -4.86 8.31
CA LYS A 17 -0.44 -6.00 7.56
C LYS A 17 -1.55 -6.88 6.98
N LYS A 18 -2.58 -7.20 7.77
CA LYS A 18 -3.74 -7.98 7.29
C LYS A 18 -4.45 -7.28 6.14
N THR A 19 -4.65 -5.97 6.24
CA THR A 19 -5.25 -5.17 5.16
C THR A 19 -4.41 -5.25 3.88
N ALA A 20 -3.07 -5.11 4.00
CA ALA A 20 -2.18 -5.25 2.87
C ALA A 20 -2.15 -6.67 2.29
N ILE A 21 -2.22 -7.71 3.13
CA ILE A 21 -2.29 -9.12 2.69
C ILE A 21 -3.54 -9.37 1.83
N SER A 22 -4.68 -8.76 2.14
CA SER A 22 -5.88 -8.89 1.31
C SER A 22 -5.79 -8.10 0.00
N THR A 23 -5.16 -6.93 0.01
CA THR A 23 -5.19 -6.01 -1.14
C THR A 23 -4.05 -6.27 -2.14
N VAL A 24 -2.82 -6.51 -1.66
CA VAL A 24 -1.62 -6.61 -2.51
C VAL A 24 -1.72 -7.75 -3.52
N PRO A 25 -2.01 -9.01 -3.14
CA PRO A 25 -2.00 -10.10 -4.12
C PRO A 25 -2.97 -9.89 -5.28
N VAL A 26 -4.17 -9.38 -4.99
CA VAL A 26 -5.19 -9.09 -6.00
C VAL A 26 -4.76 -7.91 -6.86
N SER A 27 -4.33 -6.81 -6.23
CA SER A 27 -4.03 -5.56 -6.95
C SER A 27 -2.82 -5.66 -7.88
N TYR A 28 -1.83 -6.49 -7.54
CA TYR A 28 -0.62 -6.66 -8.36
C TYR A 28 -0.69 -7.93 -9.23
N SER A 29 -1.88 -8.50 -9.40
CA SER A 29 -2.10 -9.74 -10.17
C SER A 29 -1.20 -10.89 -9.71
N LEU A 30 -0.86 -10.99 -8.43
CA LEU A 30 -0.01 -12.06 -7.87
C LEU A 30 -0.78 -13.37 -7.64
N VAL A 31 -1.87 -13.57 -8.38
CA VAL A 31 -2.60 -14.83 -8.47
C VAL A 31 -2.18 -15.48 -9.78
N PRO A 32 -1.58 -16.69 -9.75
CA PRO A 32 -1.17 -17.38 -10.95
C PRO A 32 -2.34 -17.53 -11.94
N PRO A 33 -2.15 -17.19 -13.22
CA PRO A 33 -3.13 -17.47 -14.26
C PRO A 33 -3.45 -18.97 -14.32
N LEU A 34 -4.66 -19.33 -14.80
CA LEU A 34 -5.06 -20.73 -14.98
C LEU A 34 -4.15 -21.53 -15.93
N SER A 35 -3.37 -20.83 -16.76
CA SER A 35 -2.38 -21.43 -17.66
C SER A 35 -1.11 -21.89 -16.95
N VAL A 36 -0.86 -21.45 -15.71
CA VAL A 36 0.31 -21.86 -14.92
C VAL A 36 0.00 -23.20 -14.25
N PRO A 37 0.82 -24.24 -14.44
CA PRO A 37 0.66 -25.51 -13.74
C PRO A 37 0.70 -25.33 -12.22
N VAL A 38 -0.10 -26.10 -11.48
CA VAL A 38 -0.20 -26.00 -10.01
C VAL A 38 1.18 -26.13 -9.33
N GLN A 39 2.06 -26.95 -9.90
CA GLN A 39 3.42 -27.18 -9.41
C GLN A 39 4.33 -25.96 -9.60
N GLU A 40 4.02 -25.09 -10.55
CA GLU A 40 4.80 -23.89 -10.89
C GLU A 40 4.22 -22.61 -10.27
N CYS A 41 2.97 -22.65 -9.78
CA CYS A 41 2.30 -21.52 -9.15
C CYS A 41 3.17 -20.81 -8.08
N ALA A 42 3.84 -21.58 -7.23
CA ALA A 42 4.72 -21.04 -6.20
C ALA A 42 5.91 -20.26 -6.78
N ALA A 43 6.57 -20.84 -7.79
CA ALA A 43 7.70 -20.20 -8.47
C ALA A 43 7.26 -18.93 -9.22
N TRP A 44 6.06 -18.97 -9.83
CA TRP A 44 5.46 -17.83 -10.51
C TRP A 44 5.22 -16.65 -9.56
N ILE A 45 4.56 -16.89 -8.42
CA ILE A 45 4.30 -15.85 -7.40
C ILE A 45 5.61 -15.28 -6.88
N LYS A 46 6.57 -16.14 -6.56
CA LYS A 46 7.90 -15.76 -6.08
C LYS A 46 8.60 -14.82 -7.06
N HIS A 47 8.61 -15.19 -8.34
CA HIS A 47 9.23 -14.39 -9.39
C HIS A 47 8.51 -13.04 -9.55
N ALA A 48 7.19 -13.04 -9.67
CA ALA A 48 6.40 -11.82 -9.83
C ALA A 48 6.58 -10.84 -8.65
N ALA A 49 6.56 -11.34 -7.42
CA ALA A 49 6.80 -10.52 -6.23
C ALA A 49 8.23 -9.96 -6.18
N ALA A 50 9.24 -10.77 -6.54
CA ALA A 50 10.64 -10.32 -6.59
C ALA A 50 10.85 -9.20 -7.63
N GLU A 51 10.22 -9.30 -8.81
CA GLU A 51 10.29 -8.27 -9.84
C GLU A 51 9.66 -6.96 -9.39
N LEU A 52 8.52 -7.02 -8.70
CA LEU A 52 7.89 -5.85 -8.09
C LEU A 52 8.82 -5.13 -7.11
N ILE A 53 9.59 -5.87 -6.31
CA ILE A 53 10.54 -5.32 -5.33
C ILE A 53 11.77 -4.71 -6.02
N LYS A 54 12.39 -5.44 -6.95
CA LYS A 54 13.69 -5.09 -7.56
C LYS A 54 13.71 -3.69 -8.19
N GLY A 55 12.60 -3.26 -8.79
CA GLY A 55 12.43 -1.91 -9.36
C GLY A 55 11.64 -0.93 -8.51
N SER A 56 11.19 -1.35 -7.31
CA SER A 56 10.09 -0.68 -6.59
C SER A 56 8.88 -0.43 -7.50
N PHE A 57 8.61 -1.35 -8.43
CA PHE A 57 7.50 -1.25 -9.38
C PHE A 57 6.16 -1.30 -8.66
N PHE A 58 6.11 -1.90 -7.47
CA PHE A 58 4.92 -1.85 -6.61
C PHE A 58 4.52 -0.41 -6.21
N LEU A 59 5.39 0.59 -6.35
CA LEU A 59 5.04 1.98 -6.08
C LEU A 59 4.47 2.69 -7.31
N ARG A 60 4.58 2.11 -8.50
CA ARG A 60 4.34 2.81 -9.77
C ARG A 60 3.03 2.35 -10.39
N PHE A 61 2.41 3.21 -11.20
CA PHE A 61 1.22 2.83 -11.95
C PHE A 61 1.15 3.52 -13.31
N GLY A 62 1.46 2.75 -14.36
CA GLY A 62 1.46 3.25 -15.72
C GLY A 62 2.44 4.40 -15.96
N VAL A 63 2.24 5.03 -17.11
CA VAL A 63 2.90 6.27 -17.52
C VAL A 63 1.82 7.31 -17.82
N ASP A 64 2.14 8.59 -17.65
CA ASP A 64 1.27 9.67 -18.08
C ASP A 64 1.41 9.98 -19.57
N GLU A 65 0.64 10.95 -20.05
CA GLU A 65 0.62 11.45 -21.44
C GLU A 65 2.00 11.92 -21.93
N GLN A 66 2.92 12.23 -21.03
CA GLN A 66 4.28 12.68 -21.34
C GLN A 66 5.29 11.53 -21.27
N GLY A 67 4.80 10.29 -21.13
CA GLY A 67 5.62 9.09 -21.01
C GLY A 67 6.33 8.97 -19.66
N ARG A 68 5.98 9.79 -18.65
CA ARG A 68 6.63 9.77 -17.34
C ARG A 68 5.90 8.81 -16.41
N THR A 69 6.68 8.08 -15.61
CA THR A 69 6.12 7.14 -14.62
C THR A 69 5.30 7.87 -13.57
N GLN A 70 4.13 7.34 -13.24
CA GLN A 70 3.35 7.85 -12.11
C GLN A 70 3.79 7.18 -10.81
N ASN A 71 4.48 7.94 -9.95
CA ASN A 71 5.02 7.47 -8.68
C ASN A 71 3.95 7.49 -7.58
N PHE A 72 3.94 6.46 -6.72
CA PHE A 72 2.96 6.24 -5.65
C PHE A 72 1.50 6.26 -6.11
N ALA A 73 1.25 5.93 -7.38
CA ALA A 73 -0.06 6.04 -8.02
C ALA A 73 -0.84 4.71 -8.07
N HIS A 74 -0.28 3.60 -7.58
CA HIS A 74 -0.93 2.30 -7.65
C HIS A 74 -2.27 2.28 -6.87
N PRO A 75 -3.39 1.86 -7.47
CA PRO A 75 -4.72 1.89 -6.84
C PRO A 75 -4.79 1.16 -5.49
N ALA A 76 -4.04 0.06 -5.35
CA ALA A 76 -3.85 -0.69 -4.09
C ALA A 76 -3.59 0.21 -2.87
N ARG A 77 -2.85 1.30 -3.07
CA ARG A 77 -2.53 2.28 -2.03
C ARG A 77 -3.80 2.94 -1.50
N CYS A 78 -4.66 3.46 -2.39
CA CYS A 78 -5.90 4.13 -1.99
C CYS A 78 -6.81 3.16 -1.23
N GLU A 79 -6.97 1.94 -1.73
CA GLU A 79 -7.78 0.91 -1.08
C GLU A 79 -7.29 0.60 0.33
N THR A 80 -5.98 0.36 0.48
CA THR A 80 -5.36 0.07 1.79
C THR A 80 -5.48 1.27 2.73
N VAL A 81 -5.23 2.49 2.24
CA VAL A 81 -5.32 3.72 3.03
C VAL A 81 -6.73 3.93 3.55
N ILE A 82 -7.74 3.84 2.69
CA ILE A 82 -9.14 4.05 3.06
C ILE A 82 -9.60 2.97 4.03
N SER A 83 -9.31 1.70 3.71
CA SER A 83 -9.69 0.56 4.55
C SER A 83 -9.07 0.65 5.95
N PHE A 84 -7.79 1.02 6.04
CA PHE A 84 -7.08 1.02 7.30
C PHE A 84 -7.22 2.31 8.12
N PHE A 85 -7.08 3.49 7.50
CA PHE A 85 -7.05 4.76 8.23
C PHE A 85 -8.42 5.41 8.41
N TYR A 86 -9.39 5.13 7.53
CA TYR A 86 -10.67 5.86 7.48
C TYR A 86 -11.90 4.99 7.77
N THR A 87 -11.84 3.70 7.45
CA THR A 87 -13.01 2.80 7.52
C THR A 87 -13.15 2.17 8.91
N GLY A 88 -14.27 2.48 9.58
CA GLY A 88 -14.65 1.93 10.88
C GLY A 88 -14.63 2.97 12.02
N PRO A 89 -15.34 2.70 13.13
CA PRO A 89 -15.59 3.70 14.18
C PRO A 89 -14.35 4.12 14.98
N TYR A 90 -13.32 3.26 15.03
CA TYR A 90 -12.15 3.49 15.89
C TYR A 90 -10.88 3.85 15.13
N ARG A 91 -10.99 4.20 13.84
CA ARG A 91 -9.81 4.52 13.04
C ARG A 91 -9.24 5.90 13.35
N ILE A 92 -7.94 6.01 13.15
CA ILE A 92 -7.14 7.17 13.53
C ILE A 92 -7.57 8.45 12.80
N ALA A 93 -8.03 8.38 11.55
CA ALA A 93 -8.50 9.56 10.82
C ALA A 93 -9.77 10.18 11.44
N ARG A 94 -10.63 9.36 12.06
CA ARG A 94 -11.81 9.86 12.80
C ARG A 94 -11.46 10.45 14.15
N ARG A 95 -10.39 9.96 14.77
CA ARG A 95 -9.90 10.42 16.08
C ARG A 95 -9.02 11.67 15.99
N MET A 96 -8.37 11.87 14.85
CA MET A 96 -7.50 13.02 14.55
C MET A 96 -7.91 13.69 13.24
N PRO A 97 -9.16 14.21 13.15
CA PRO A 97 -9.66 14.83 11.92
C PRO A 97 -8.81 16.03 11.49
N GLU A 98 -8.22 16.77 12.41
CA GLU A 98 -7.30 17.88 12.14
C GLU A 98 -6.07 17.48 11.32
N ILE A 99 -5.63 16.22 11.42
CA ILE A 99 -4.49 15.68 10.67
C ILE A 99 -4.94 15.05 9.34
N PHE A 100 -6.09 14.37 9.32
CA PHE A 100 -6.52 13.52 8.18
C PHE A 100 -7.63 14.12 7.31
N ARG A 101 -8.14 15.32 7.61
CA ARG A 101 -9.30 15.92 6.91
C ARG A 101 -9.01 16.34 5.47
N THR A 102 -7.79 16.75 5.16
CA THR A 102 -7.44 17.32 3.86
C THR A 102 -6.58 16.37 3.04
N GLU A 103 -5.52 15.83 3.64
CA GLU A 103 -4.53 15.02 2.95
C GLU A 103 -4.04 13.91 3.87
N LEU A 104 -3.65 12.79 3.27
CA LEU A 104 -2.96 11.73 3.99
C LEU A 104 -1.53 12.19 4.37
N PRO A 105 -1.12 12.10 5.64
CA PRO A 105 0.26 12.41 6.03
C PRO A 105 1.27 11.54 5.28
N LEU A 106 2.39 12.14 4.85
CA LEU A 106 3.49 11.42 4.16
C LEU A 106 3.99 10.21 4.95
N SER A 107 4.04 10.31 6.28
CA SER A 107 4.40 9.20 7.17
C SER A 107 3.43 8.02 7.06
N CYS A 108 2.13 8.27 6.92
CA CYS A 108 1.14 7.21 6.72
C CYS A 108 1.33 6.55 5.35
N LEU A 109 1.62 7.33 4.32
CA LEU A 109 1.90 6.80 2.99
C LEU A 109 3.20 5.97 2.95
N ALA A 110 4.28 6.46 3.56
CA ALA A 110 5.53 5.74 3.69
C ALA A 110 5.33 4.40 4.42
N LEU A 111 4.47 4.38 5.43
CA LEU A 111 4.14 3.17 6.16
C LEU A 111 3.36 2.15 5.30
N VAL A 112 2.41 2.61 4.49
CA VAL A 112 1.68 1.74 3.53
C VAL A 112 2.66 1.16 2.50
N ALA A 113 3.58 1.96 1.97
CA ALA A 113 4.61 1.47 1.07
C ALA A 113 5.53 0.43 1.74
N ALA A 114 5.92 0.64 3.01
CA ALA A 114 6.73 -0.31 3.76
C ALA A 114 5.98 -1.63 4.03
N VAL A 115 4.68 -1.58 4.34
CA VAL A 115 3.91 -2.82 4.55
C VAL A 115 3.66 -3.56 3.24
N PHE A 116 3.51 -2.87 2.10
CA PHE A 116 3.47 -3.52 0.79
C PHE A 116 4.76 -4.25 0.50
N ASN A 117 5.89 -3.60 0.76
CA ASN A 117 7.20 -4.26 0.64
C ASN A 117 7.27 -5.50 1.55
N CYS A 118 6.76 -5.43 2.79
CA CYS A 118 6.69 -6.57 3.71
C CYS A 118 5.87 -7.75 3.18
N VAL A 119 4.70 -7.47 2.61
CA VAL A 119 3.85 -8.50 2.01
C VAL A 119 4.54 -9.14 0.79
N LEU A 120 5.11 -8.31 -0.10
CA LEU A 120 5.84 -8.77 -1.28
C LEU A 120 7.09 -9.57 -0.91
N ASP A 121 7.84 -9.15 0.11
CA ASP A 121 9.01 -9.86 0.61
C ASP A 121 8.63 -11.26 1.12
N GLY A 122 7.48 -11.36 1.80
CA GLY A 122 6.90 -12.65 2.17
C GLY A 122 6.57 -13.54 0.97
N LEU A 123 6.02 -12.97 -0.11
CA LEU A 123 5.70 -13.73 -1.33
C LEU A 123 6.97 -14.14 -2.10
N ALA A 124 7.99 -13.28 -2.12
CA ALA A 124 9.27 -13.54 -2.79
C ALA A 124 10.15 -14.57 -2.04
N LYS A 125 9.94 -14.76 -0.73
CA LYS A 125 10.73 -15.68 0.09
C LYS A 125 10.04 -17.03 0.35
N ASN A 126 8.71 -17.08 0.36
CA ASN A 126 8.00 -18.29 0.75
C ASN A 126 7.49 -19.11 -0.44
N GLU A 127 7.97 -20.35 -0.54
CA GLU A 127 7.54 -21.33 -1.55
C GLU A 127 6.10 -21.81 -1.37
N HIS A 128 5.48 -21.59 -0.20
CA HIS A 128 4.16 -22.14 0.14
C HIS A 128 3.11 -21.09 0.55
N GLY A 129 3.44 -19.79 0.54
CA GLY A 129 2.50 -18.72 0.94
C GLY A 129 1.97 -18.77 2.39
N LYS A 130 2.51 -19.66 3.24
CA LYS A 130 1.92 -19.95 4.57
C LYS A 130 2.19 -18.91 5.65
N SER A 131 3.15 -17.99 5.48
CA SER A 131 3.50 -17.03 6.53
C SER A 131 4.16 -15.77 5.99
N TYR A 132 3.49 -14.62 6.09
CA TYR A 132 4.11 -13.32 5.84
C TYR A 132 5.05 -12.93 6.99
N PRO A 133 6.18 -12.26 6.70
CA PRO A 133 7.10 -11.80 7.73
C PRO A 133 6.38 -10.90 8.75
N ASN A 134 6.96 -10.81 9.94
CA ASN A 134 6.46 -9.87 10.95
C ASN A 134 6.78 -8.45 10.51
N PHE A 135 5.75 -7.59 10.48
CA PHE A 135 5.94 -6.17 10.21
C PHE A 135 6.49 -5.49 11.47
N SER A 136 7.81 -5.44 11.55
CA SER A 136 8.57 -4.95 12.70
C SER A 136 9.39 -3.72 12.33
N MET A 137 9.65 -2.85 13.31
CA MET A 137 10.54 -1.71 13.12
C MET A 137 11.98 -2.15 12.82
N LYS A 138 12.41 -3.29 13.40
CA LYS A 138 13.76 -3.83 13.18
C LYS A 138 14.00 -4.17 11.71
N ASP A 139 13.03 -4.82 11.07
CA ASP A 139 13.22 -5.36 9.72
C ASP A 139 12.75 -4.37 8.63
N TYR A 140 11.70 -3.59 8.91
CA TYR A 140 11.07 -2.70 7.94
C TYR A 140 11.21 -1.20 8.25
N GLY A 141 11.81 -0.83 9.38
CA GLY A 141 12.12 0.56 9.71
C GLY A 141 13.02 1.25 8.66
N PRO A 142 14.11 0.61 8.19
CA PRO A 142 14.93 1.19 7.13
C PRO A 142 14.15 1.43 5.82
N ILE A 143 13.24 0.51 5.46
CA ILE A 143 12.38 0.65 4.28
C ILE A 143 11.43 1.83 4.48
N TYR A 144 10.78 1.93 5.64
CA TYR A 144 9.93 3.07 5.99
C TYR A 144 10.66 4.41 5.85
N CYS A 145 11.87 4.54 6.43
CA CYS A 145 12.66 5.77 6.34
C CYS A 145 12.97 6.11 4.88
N ARG A 146 13.41 5.13 4.09
CA ARG A 146 13.68 5.31 2.66
C ARG A 146 12.45 5.76 1.88
N MET A 147 11.28 5.17 2.17
CA MET A 147 10.02 5.58 1.51
C MET A 147 9.63 7.00 1.87
N LEU A 148 9.83 7.40 3.13
CA LEU A 148 9.56 8.76 3.58
C LEU A 148 10.49 9.78 2.90
N GLU A 149 11.77 9.46 2.75
CA GLU A 149 12.73 10.29 2.02
C GLU A 149 12.38 10.40 0.54
N LEU A 150 12.03 9.28 -0.12
CA LEU A 150 11.57 9.27 -1.51
C LEU A 150 10.32 10.15 -1.71
N LEU A 151 9.36 10.06 -0.80
CA LEU A 151 8.15 10.87 -0.85
C LEU A 151 8.44 12.37 -0.71
N LYS A 152 9.33 12.76 0.21
CA LYS A 152 9.77 14.16 0.36
C LYS A 152 10.46 14.66 -0.90
N TYR A 153 11.39 13.86 -1.45
CA TYR A 153 12.08 14.18 -2.68
C TYR A 153 11.12 14.36 -3.86
N ILE A 154 10.14 13.45 -4.02
CA ILE A 154 9.13 13.55 -5.08
C ILE A 154 8.27 14.80 -4.90
N LEU A 155 7.94 15.18 -3.67
CA LEU A 155 7.11 16.35 -3.39
C LEU A 155 7.79 17.66 -3.81
N GLU A 156 9.13 17.70 -3.74
CA GLU A 156 9.95 18.84 -4.16
C GLU A 156 10.15 18.91 -5.69
N ASP A 157 9.83 17.84 -6.41
CA ASP A 157 9.94 17.81 -7.88
C ASP A 157 8.82 18.63 -8.54
N ALA A 158 9.19 19.54 -9.44
CA ALA A 158 8.25 20.46 -10.09
C ALA A 158 7.16 19.75 -10.92
N TYR A 159 7.41 18.53 -11.36
CA TYR A 159 6.48 17.75 -12.17
C TYR A 159 5.72 16.71 -11.35
N HIS A 160 6.43 15.91 -10.57
CA HIS A 160 5.87 14.81 -9.81
C HIS A 160 5.25 15.26 -8.49
N GLY A 161 5.69 16.38 -7.91
CA GLY A 161 5.20 16.89 -6.64
C GLY A 161 3.70 17.21 -6.65
N PRO A 162 3.20 18.01 -7.61
CA PRO A 162 1.76 18.28 -7.73
C PRO A 162 0.92 17.02 -7.91
N ARG A 163 1.44 16.01 -8.64
CA ARG A 163 0.75 14.73 -8.86
C ARG A 163 0.69 13.90 -7.58
N LEU A 164 1.78 13.84 -6.82
CA LEU A 164 1.80 13.18 -5.52
C LEU A 164 0.85 13.87 -4.54
N ALA A 165 0.86 15.21 -4.49
CA ALA A 165 -0.05 16.00 -3.65
C ALA A 165 -1.52 15.70 -3.98
N ALA A 166 -1.89 15.71 -5.26
CA ALA A 166 -3.23 15.33 -5.71
C ALA A 166 -3.59 13.90 -5.29
N ALA A 167 -2.66 12.95 -5.41
CA ALA A 167 -2.88 11.57 -4.98
C ALA A 167 -3.00 11.41 -3.45
N MET A 168 -2.45 12.33 -2.64
CA MET A 168 -2.62 12.33 -1.18
C MET A 168 -3.97 12.90 -0.74
N ASN A 169 -4.62 13.68 -1.60
CA ASN A 169 -5.94 14.23 -1.33
C ASN A 169 -7.02 13.16 -1.60
N LEU A 170 -7.65 12.68 -0.53
CA LEU A 170 -8.59 11.56 -0.62
C LEU A 170 -10.03 12.00 -0.94
N LYS A 171 -10.30 13.30 -1.06
CA LYS A 171 -11.65 13.82 -1.38
C LYS A 171 -12.16 13.37 -2.75
N GLY A 172 -11.27 13.16 -3.73
CA GLY A 172 -11.66 12.65 -5.05
C GLY A 172 -11.93 11.15 -5.12
N VAL A 173 -11.65 10.38 -4.05
CA VAL A 173 -11.88 8.92 -4.03
C VAL A 173 -13.30 8.57 -3.57
N ASP A 174 -13.96 9.47 -2.82
CA ASP A 174 -15.36 9.31 -2.40
C ASP A 174 -16.32 9.57 -3.58
N GLU A 175 -16.01 10.58 -4.42
CA GLU A 175 -16.78 10.90 -5.63
C GLU A 175 -16.72 9.76 -6.68
N ALA A 176 -15.53 9.19 -6.92
CA ALA A 176 -15.37 8.09 -7.87
C ALA A 176 -16.02 6.75 -7.41
N ARG A 177 -16.23 6.54 -6.10
CA ARG A 177 -16.94 5.36 -5.58
C ARG A 177 -18.45 5.52 -5.60
N HIS A 178 -18.96 6.75 -5.50
CA HIS A 178 -20.39 7.01 -5.71
C HIS A 178 -20.79 6.75 -7.17
N ASP A 179 -19.98 7.20 -8.14
CA ASP A 179 -20.30 6.97 -9.56
C ASP A 179 -20.26 5.48 -9.95
N HIS A 180 -19.34 4.69 -9.39
CA HIS A 180 -19.27 3.25 -9.69
C HIS A 180 -20.35 2.40 -9.01
N LEU A 181 -20.92 2.87 -7.90
CA LEU A 181 -22.06 2.20 -7.24
C LEU A 181 -23.40 2.56 -7.90
N GLN A 182 -23.50 3.74 -8.53
CA GLN A 182 -24.68 4.11 -9.33
C GLN A 182 -24.78 3.27 -10.61
N ILE A 183 -23.66 3.02 -11.31
CA ILE A 183 -23.62 2.25 -12.57
C ILE A 183 -23.90 0.74 -12.38
N LEU A 184 -23.82 0.22 -11.15
CA LEU A 184 -24.13 -1.18 -10.84
C LEU A 184 -25.57 -1.39 -10.30
N LEU A 185 -26.36 -0.31 -10.20
CA LEU A 185 -27.74 -0.36 -9.71
C LEU A 185 -28.75 0.24 -10.71
N ASP A 186 -28.31 0.62 -11.90
CA ASP A 186 -29.15 0.93 -13.08
C ASP A 186 -28.99 -0.17 -14.15
#